data_AF-A0A9Q2RZT9-F1
#
_entry.id   AF-A0A9Q2RZT9-F1
#
_cell.length_a   1.000
_cell.length_b   1.000
_cell.length_c   1.000
_cell.angle_alpha   90.00
_cell.angle_beta   90.00
_cell.angle_gamma   90.00
#
_symmetry.space_group_name_H-M   'P 1'
#
loop_
_entity.id
_entity.type
_entity.pdbx_description
1 polymer ?
#
loop_
_entity_poly.entity_id
_entity_poly.type
_entity_poly.pdbx_seq_one_letter_code
_entity_poly.pdbx_strand_id
1 'polypeptide(L)'
;MTKKALILDPLYEADRISRLKDLARQELDWTFVQLNFGESQRPPNDGRVDFYNRLLDEVRTADIILGFGDYTWFKYCSGMGSDFVELMEKRLVEGCPFYLQLIRTGSEISLGQLEPTFMRFLRRLEIIPSDRKVFSRIDSHLAHQSGGSVWFNKDDKSILNPQLFKGINRILISQVNTVDYVGDVFPIVQIGPTHFEVDSGDNLVNRPLGDRAAVAVERRTDSEFAIVICGEFSRDPVETLGGVVHGIDENEVAVRQILFQIDQAADAPDNRAVIAFREFSKLERALGSLIQSRLVLEANGEPIHSYFPERVLKNTFTEGRYDYSLANYSDLILILSENWHLFSPFFDISKSKIKAALSSINFGPRRHIAHPHKALLDEYKFPESDLIKIRSALTLVLSAYNRMKPTL
;
A
#
# COMPACT_ATOMS: atom_id res chain seq x y z
N MET A 1 -16.00 5.78 24.35
CA MET A 1 -14.93 5.55 25.34
C MET A 1 -13.73 6.32 24.81
N THR A 2 -13.12 7.19 25.60
CA THR A 2 -11.93 7.96 25.17
C THR A 2 -10.81 6.97 24.81
N LYS A 3 -10.28 7.05 23.58
CA LYS A 3 -9.22 6.13 23.11
C LYS A 3 -7.84 6.73 23.38
N LYS A 4 -6.88 5.88 23.75
CA LYS A 4 -5.48 6.24 24.01
C LYS A 4 -4.61 5.90 22.81
N ALA A 5 -4.05 6.93 22.16
CA ALA A 5 -3.12 6.80 21.05
C ALA A 5 -1.67 6.98 21.50
N LEU A 6 -0.82 5.99 21.21
CA LEU A 6 0.64 6.08 21.39
C LEU A 6 1.30 6.60 20.13
N ILE A 7 2.12 7.63 20.27
CA ILE A 7 2.93 8.20 19.18
C ILE A 7 4.37 7.69 19.31
N LEU A 8 4.83 7.04 18.24
CA LEU A 8 6.21 6.63 18.02
C LEU A 8 6.82 7.54 16.95
N ASP A 9 7.31 8.71 17.37
CA ASP A 9 8.01 9.68 16.49
C ASP A 9 9.36 10.02 17.13
N PRO A 10 10.50 9.68 16.49
CA PRO A 10 11.82 9.95 17.05
C PRO A 10 12.25 11.42 16.94
N LEU A 11 11.46 12.30 16.31
CA LEU A 11 11.81 13.71 16.11
C LEU A 11 12.21 14.41 17.42
N TYR A 12 13.36 15.10 17.37
CA TYR A 12 14.10 15.56 18.54
C TYR A 12 13.68 16.96 19.04
N GLU A 13 13.06 17.83 18.22
CA GLU A 13 12.96 19.26 18.59
C GLU A 13 11.68 20.04 18.18
N ALA A 14 10.77 19.51 17.35
CA ALA A 14 9.50 20.19 17.03
C ALA A 14 8.33 19.22 16.86
N ASP A 15 7.19 19.50 17.49
CA ASP A 15 5.94 18.73 17.36
C ASP A 15 5.31 18.96 15.98
N ARG A 16 5.72 18.17 14.98
CA ARG A 16 5.25 18.24 13.59
C ARG A 16 3.95 17.47 13.32
N ILE A 17 3.23 17.11 14.37
CA ILE A 17 1.95 16.39 14.30
C ILE A 17 0.90 17.08 15.17
N SER A 18 1.11 18.36 15.49
CA SER A 18 0.26 19.13 16.39
C SER A 18 -1.17 19.22 15.82
N ARG A 19 -1.29 19.52 14.53
CA ARG A 19 -2.58 19.65 13.87
C ARG A 19 -3.34 18.32 13.82
N LEU A 20 -2.63 17.20 13.60
CA LEU A 20 -3.22 15.86 13.62
C LEU A 20 -3.79 15.52 15.00
N LYS A 21 -3.03 15.83 16.07
CA LYS A 21 -3.48 15.65 17.46
C LYS A 21 -4.73 16.47 17.74
N ASP A 22 -4.76 17.72 17.28
CA ASP A 22 -5.90 18.62 17.50
C ASP A 22 -7.16 18.13 16.79
N LEU A 23 -7.06 17.68 15.54
CA LEU A 23 -8.20 17.08 14.82
C LEU A 23 -8.75 15.86 15.56
N ALA A 24 -7.89 14.92 15.94
CA ALA A 24 -8.32 13.71 16.64
C ALA A 24 -8.92 14.00 18.03
N ARG A 25 -8.39 14.97 18.79
CA ARG A 25 -9.01 15.41 20.06
C ARG A 25 -10.39 15.99 19.83
N GLN A 26 -10.53 16.88 18.85
CA GLN A 26 -11.77 17.60 18.59
C GLN A 26 -12.88 16.70 18.06
N GLU A 27 -12.52 15.72 17.23
CA GLU A 27 -13.51 14.93 16.49
C GLU A 27 -13.75 13.53 17.08
N LEU A 28 -12.75 12.95 17.74
CA LEU A 28 -12.75 11.54 18.13
C LEU A 28 -12.49 11.32 19.63
N ASP A 29 -12.25 12.39 20.39
CA ASP A 29 -11.92 12.32 21.82
C ASP A 29 -10.71 11.40 22.10
N TRP A 30 -9.67 11.51 21.27
CA TRP A 30 -8.42 10.77 21.49
C TRP A 30 -7.53 11.47 22.53
N THR A 31 -6.87 10.67 23.36
CA THR A 31 -5.76 11.10 24.22
C THR A 31 -4.44 10.60 23.64
N PHE A 32 -3.36 11.33 23.89
CA PHE A 32 -2.06 11.07 23.27
C PHE A 32 -0.98 10.85 24.31
N VAL A 33 -0.18 9.81 24.11
CA VAL A 33 1.11 9.63 24.79
C VAL A 33 2.22 9.67 23.77
N GLN A 34 3.22 10.53 23.99
CA GLN A 34 4.43 10.59 23.20
C GLN A 34 5.62 10.63 24.16
N LEU A 35 6.48 9.62 24.07
CA LEU A 35 7.69 9.55 24.88
C LEU A 35 8.82 10.32 24.19
N ASN A 36 9.59 11.09 24.97
CA ASN A 36 10.72 11.83 24.44
C ASN A 36 11.83 10.87 24.01
N PHE A 37 12.11 10.80 22.71
CA PHE A 37 13.13 9.90 22.19
C PHE A 37 14.53 10.20 22.74
N GLY A 38 14.84 11.44 23.12
CA GLY A 38 16.12 11.79 23.76
C GLY A 38 16.37 11.04 25.07
N GLU A 39 15.32 10.65 25.81
CA GLU A 39 15.46 9.82 27.03
C GLU A 39 15.99 8.41 26.71
N SER A 40 15.73 7.90 25.50
CA SER A 40 16.27 6.61 25.04
C SER A 40 17.79 6.60 24.84
N GLN A 41 18.40 7.79 24.67
CA GLN A 41 19.83 7.96 24.40
C GLN A 41 20.67 8.05 25.69
N ARG A 42 20.05 8.04 26.87
CA ARG A 42 20.76 8.12 28.15
C ARG A 42 21.59 6.85 28.43
N PRO A 43 22.67 6.95 29.22
CA PRO A 43 23.44 5.77 29.64
C PRO A 43 22.56 4.72 30.33
N PRO A 44 22.89 3.41 30.23
CA PRO A 44 22.10 2.33 30.84
C PRO A 44 21.80 2.50 32.33
N ASN A 45 22.73 3.10 33.08
CA ASN A 45 22.62 3.31 34.52
C ASN A 45 21.85 4.60 34.90
N ASP A 46 21.33 5.33 33.91
CA ASP A 46 20.66 6.63 34.08
C ASP A 46 19.27 6.63 33.41
N GLY A 47 18.41 5.71 33.87
CA GLY A 47 16.98 5.68 33.51
C GLY A 47 16.65 5.08 32.13
N ARG A 48 17.62 4.58 31.37
CA ARG A 48 17.38 3.97 30.05
C ARG A 48 16.50 2.72 30.11
N VAL A 49 16.72 1.85 31.11
CA VAL A 49 15.90 0.64 31.31
C VAL A 49 14.47 1.00 31.73
N ASP A 50 14.33 1.99 32.63
CA ASP A 50 13.02 2.46 33.07
C ASP A 50 12.23 3.10 31.93
N PHE A 51 12.90 3.87 31.06
CA PHE A 51 12.32 4.39 29.85
C PHE A 51 11.82 3.29 28.91
N TYR A 52 12.64 2.24 28.69
CA TYR A 52 12.24 1.12 27.85
C TYR A 52 11.03 0.37 28.43
N ASN A 53 10.99 0.14 29.74
CA ASN A 53 9.84 -0.47 30.41
C ASN A 53 8.57 0.37 30.26
N ARG A 54 8.68 1.70 30.45
CA ARG A 54 7.57 2.64 30.20
C ARG A 54 7.07 2.54 28.76
N LEU A 55 7.97 2.51 27.77
CA LEU A 55 7.59 2.33 26.37
C LEU A 55 6.80 1.04 26.16
N LEU A 56 7.25 -0.09 26.71
CA LEU A 56 6.53 -1.36 26.59
C LEU A 56 5.14 -1.30 27.23
N ASP A 57 4.99 -0.64 28.38
CA ASP A 57 3.69 -0.45 29.03
C ASP A 57 2.75 0.46 28.22
N GLU A 58 3.28 1.51 27.61
CA GLU A 58 2.51 2.36 26.71
C GLU A 58 2.04 1.58 25.47
N VAL A 59 2.88 0.72 24.88
CA VAL A 59 2.47 -0.14 23.75
C VAL A 59 1.37 -1.13 24.16
N ARG A 60 1.46 -1.71 25.36
CA ARG A 60 0.45 -2.67 25.89
C ARG A 60 -0.92 -2.02 26.07
N THR A 61 -0.94 -0.77 26.51
CA THR A 61 -2.17 -0.09 26.94
C THR A 61 -2.76 0.84 25.88
N ALA A 62 -2.06 1.06 24.77
CA ALA A 62 -2.57 1.87 23.68
C ALA A 62 -3.73 1.17 22.96
N ASP A 63 -4.80 1.92 22.72
CA ASP A 63 -5.90 1.53 21.84
C ASP A 63 -5.52 1.72 20.37
N ILE A 64 -4.58 2.63 20.08
CA ILE A 64 -4.15 3.00 18.73
C ILE A 64 -2.64 3.29 18.74
N ILE A 65 -1.91 2.83 17.71
CA ILE A 65 -0.47 3.10 17.59
C ILE A 65 -0.19 3.92 16.33
N LEU A 66 0.44 5.08 16.49
CA LEU A 66 0.82 6.01 15.42
C LEU A 66 2.34 6.07 15.30
N GLY A 67 2.91 5.57 14.21
CA GLY A 67 4.33 5.62 13.91
C GLY A 67 4.67 6.65 12.84
N PHE A 68 5.61 7.54 13.14
CA PHE A 68 6.09 8.56 12.22
C PHE A 68 7.62 8.53 12.14
N GLY A 69 8.19 8.71 10.94
CA GLY A 69 9.64 8.93 10.77
C GLY A 69 10.43 7.68 10.42
N ASP A 70 11.74 7.68 10.75
CA ASP A 70 12.74 6.73 10.28
C ASP A 70 12.74 5.35 11.01
N TYR A 71 11.75 5.13 11.85
CA TYR A 71 11.57 3.93 12.68
C TYR A 71 12.78 3.61 13.55
N THR A 72 13.56 4.63 13.91
CA THR A 72 14.69 4.52 14.83
C THR A 72 14.33 3.82 16.14
N TRP A 73 13.09 3.95 16.63
CA TRP A 73 12.57 3.17 17.76
C TRP A 73 12.81 1.66 17.64
N PHE A 74 12.57 1.07 16.46
CA PHE A 74 12.81 -0.36 16.23
C PHE A 74 14.30 -0.70 16.36
N LYS A 75 15.19 0.14 15.81
CA LYS A 75 16.64 -0.04 15.93
C LYS A 75 17.12 0.01 17.38
N TYR A 76 16.65 0.99 18.15
CA TYR A 76 17.08 1.16 19.53
C TYR A 76 16.49 0.09 20.46
N CYS A 77 15.22 -0.26 20.27
CA CYS A 77 14.54 -1.26 21.09
C CYS A 77 15.05 -2.69 20.81
N SER A 78 15.34 -3.03 19.54
CA SER A 78 15.95 -4.32 19.20
C SER A 78 17.31 -4.55 19.88
N GLY A 79 18.08 -3.47 20.10
CA GLY A 79 19.34 -3.54 20.86
C GLY A 79 19.16 -3.75 22.37
N MET A 80 17.93 -3.60 22.89
CA MET A 80 17.58 -3.79 24.30
C MET A 80 16.83 -5.09 24.57
N GLY A 81 16.27 -5.73 23.54
CA GLY A 81 15.63 -7.04 23.60
C GLY A 81 14.69 -7.29 22.41
N SER A 82 14.32 -8.55 22.17
CA SER A 82 13.35 -8.93 21.12
C SER A 82 11.90 -8.52 21.45
N ASP A 83 11.62 -8.26 22.73
CA ASP A 83 10.29 -8.08 23.29
C ASP A 83 9.47 -6.96 22.63
N PHE A 84 10.11 -5.89 22.14
CA PHE A 84 9.39 -4.76 21.55
C PHE A 84 8.69 -5.13 20.24
N VAL A 85 9.39 -5.78 19.31
CA VAL A 85 8.79 -6.14 18.01
C VAL A 85 7.77 -7.24 18.17
N GLU A 86 8.04 -8.24 19.01
CA GLU A 86 7.08 -9.28 19.34
C GLU A 86 5.80 -8.70 19.98
N LEU A 87 5.94 -7.71 20.86
CA LEU A 87 4.81 -7.01 21.44
C LEU A 87 4.02 -6.21 20.41
N MET A 88 4.68 -5.49 19.50
CA MET A 88 4.02 -4.76 18.41
C MET A 88 3.25 -5.73 17.49
N GLU A 89 3.85 -6.87 17.14
CA GLU A 89 3.19 -7.95 16.38
C GLU A 89 2.01 -8.55 17.15
N LYS A 90 2.13 -8.69 18.47
CA LYS A 90 1.04 -9.17 19.32
C LYS A 90 -0.12 -8.18 19.36
N ARG A 91 0.15 -6.88 19.59
CA ARG A 91 -0.88 -5.82 19.59
C ARG A 91 -1.62 -5.77 18.27
N LEU A 92 -0.88 -5.92 17.17
CA LEU A 92 -1.44 -6.07 15.83
C LEU A 92 -2.43 -7.25 15.78
N VAL A 93 -2.00 -8.46 16.17
CA VAL A 93 -2.89 -9.65 16.18
C VAL A 93 -4.12 -9.45 17.08
N GLU A 94 -3.96 -8.75 18.19
CA GLU A 94 -5.02 -8.43 19.15
C GLU A 94 -6.00 -7.35 18.68
N GLY A 95 -5.83 -6.79 17.48
CA GLY A 95 -6.77 -5.84 16.90
C GLY A 95 -6.47 -4.36 17.18
N CYS A 96 -5.28 -4.04 17.70
CA CYS A 96 -4.87 -2.63 17.81
C CYS A 96 -4.61 -2.06 16.41
N PRO A 97 -5.31 -0.98 15.97
CA PRO A 97 -5.04 -0.34 14.69
C PRO A 97 -3.74 0.46 14.69
N PHE A 98 -3.14 0.54 13.50
CA PHE A 98 -1.85 1.20 13.27
C PHE A 98 -1.95 2.27 12.18
N TYR A 99 -1.28 3.40 12.40
CA TYR A 99 -0.95 4.35 11.35
C TYR A 99 0.56 4.43 11.23
N LEU A 100 1.13 4.19 10.05
CA LEU A 100 2.58 4.19 9.85
C LEU A 100 2.96 5.10 8.68
N GLN A 101 3.71 6.15 8.94
CA GLN A 101 4.25 7.01 7.88
C GLN A 101 5.65 6.54 7.47
N LEU A 102 5.82 6.10 6.22
CA LEU A 102 7.11 5.62 5.69
C LEU A 102 8.14 6.76 5.57
N ILE A 103 9.43 6.38 5.65
CA ILE A 103 10.58 7.29 5.75
C ILE A 103 10.72 8.17 4.50
N ARG A 104 11.05 9.45 4.73
CA ARG A 104 11.67 10.36 3.76
C ARG A 104 13.07 9.86 3.35
N THR A 105 13.25 9.38 2.13
CA THR A 105 14.60 9.07 1.57
C THR A 105 15.20 10.29 0.87
N GLY A 106 15.14 11.45 1.54
CA GLY A 106 15.67 12.72 1.06
C GLY A 106 17.08 13.05 1.56
N SER A 107 17.55 12.40 2.62
CA SER A 107 18.90 12.61 3.17
C SER A 107 19.37 11.37 3.93
N GLU A 108 20.45 10.75 3.43
CA GLU A 108 21.35 9.79 4.09
C GLU A 108 20.83 8.41 4.53
N ILE A 109 19.53 8.20 4.74
CA ILE A 109 19.00 6.86 5.10
C ILE A 109 18.50 6.14 3.84
N SER A 110 19.33 5.26 3.29
CA SER A 110 18.90 4.29 2.28
C SER A 110 17.91 3.30 2.89
N LEU A 111 16.93 2.78 2.15
CA LEU A 111 16.09 1.66 2.63
C LEU A 111 16.92 0.42 2.98
N GLY A 112 18.12 0.27 2.41
CA GLY A 112 19.08 -0.75 2.83
C GLY A 112 19.64 -0.55 4.24
N GLN A 113 19.44 0.63 4.83
CA GLN A 113 19.77 0.94 6.24
C GLN A 113 18.56 0.83 7.17
N LEU A 114 17.36 0.48 6.64
CA LEU A 114 16.24 0.10 7.50
C LEU A 114 16.65 -1.11 8.34
N GLU A 115 16.32 -1.04 9.63
CA GLU A 115 16.71 -2.09 10.56
C GLU A 115 16.00 -3.42 10.19
N PRO A 116 16.73 -4.57 10.19
CA PRO A 116 16.17 -5.84 9.73
C PRO A 116 14.88 -6.27 10.46
N THR A 117 14.75 -5.94 11.74
CA THR A 117 13.59 -6.27 12.56
C THR A 117 12.38 -5.41 12.18
N PHE A 118 12.57 -4.14 11.85
CA PHE A 118 11.52 -3.30 11.26
C PHE A 118 11.08 -3.83 9.88
N MET A 119 12.03 -4.20 9.01
CA MET A 119 11.69 -4.82 7.72
C MET A 119 10.97 -6.16 7.89
N ARG A 120 11.32 -6.94 8.91
CA ARG A 120 10.61 -8.17 9.27
C ARG A 120 9.18 -7.87 9.70
N PHE A 121 8.98 -6.83 10.52
CA PHE A 121 7.65 -6.38 10.94
C PHE A 121 6.80 -5.99 9.72
N LEU A 122 7.31 -5.11 8.84
CA LEU A 122 6.60 -4.72 7.61
C LEU A 122 6.30 -5.90 6.68
N ARG A 123 7.24 -6.85 6.51
CA ARG A 123 7.01 -8.06 5.70
C ARG A 123 5.90 -8.94 6.27
N ARG A 124 5.74 -9.02 7.60
CA ARG A 124 4.57 -9.69 8.20
C ARG A 124 3.28 -8.95 7.92
N LEU A 125 3.37 -7.62 7.80
CA LEU A 125 2.30 -6.78 7.26
C LEU A 125 2.10 -6.96 5.74
N GLU A 126 2.89 -7.82 5.08
CA GLU A 126 2.93 -7.99 3.62
C GLU A 126 3.19 -6.68 2.88
N ILE A 127 3.83 -5.73 3.56
CA ILE A 127 4.20 -4.42 3.05
C ILE A 127 5.72 -4.41 2.87
N ILE A 128 6.15 -4.01 1.69
CA ILE A 128 7.54 -3.98 1.28
C ILE A 128 7.82 -2.57 0.78
N PRO A 129 8.44 -1.70 1.58
CA PRO A 129 8.85 -0.38 1.10
C PRO A 129 9.90 -0.56 0.01
N SER A 130 9.77 0.19 -1.08
CA SER A 130 10.70 0.18 -2.21
C SER A 130 11.44 1.52 -2.29
N ASP A 131 12.70 1.46 -2.73
CA ASP A 131 13.60 2.60 -2.87
C ASP A 131 13.28 3.45 -4.10
N ARG A 132 12.30 2.98 -4.87
CA ARG A 132 11.73 3.70 -6.00
C ARG A 132 10.84 4.82 -5.51
N LYS A 133 10.98 5.96 -6.15
CA LYS A 133 10.19 7.17 -5.91
C LYS A 133 9.17 7.35 -7.01
N VAL A 134 8.08 8.04 -6.70
CA VAL A 134 7.10 8.46 -7.70
C VAL A 134 7.47 9.83 -8.24
N PHE A 135 7.55 9.94 -9.56
CA PHE A 135 7.74 11.18 -10.30
C PHE A 135 6.47 11.53 -11.09
N SER A 136 6.04 12.80 -11.08
CA SER A 136 4.87 13.26 -11.85
C SER A 136 5.28 13.88 -13.19
N ARG A 137 4.51 13.65 -14.25
CA ARG A 137 4.65 14.38 -15.51
C ARG A 137 4.23 15.85 -15.31
N ILE A 138 5.14 16.79 -15.57
CA ILE A 138 4.85 18.22 -15.44
C ILE A 138 4.19 18.71 -16.74
N ASP A 139 2.85 18.76 -16.77
CA ASP A 139 2.11 19.27 -17.94
C ASP A 139 1.54 20.69 -17.78
N SER A 140 1.83 21.45 -16.70
CA SER A 140 1.47 22.88 -16.66
C SER A 140 2.24 23.73 -15.64
N HIS A 141 2.27 25.05 -15.91
CA HIS A 141 2.95 26.17 -15.23
C HIS A 141 2.70 26.37 -13.71
N LEU A 142 2.13 25.40 -13.00
CA LEU A 142 1.97 25.44 -11.53
C LEU A 142 3.23 24.94 -10.78
N ALA A 143 4.33 24.71 -11.51
CA ALA A 143 5.62 24.17 -11.06
C ALA A 143 6.46 25.11 -10.16
N HIS A 144 5.83 25.93 -9.33
CA HIS A 144 6.53 26.70 -8.32
C HIS A 144 5.94 26.40 -6.95
N GLN A 145 6.38 25.28 -6.36
CA GLN A 145 6.78 25.15 -4.95
C GLN A 145 7.26 23.70 -4.68
N SER A 146 8.55 23.58 -4.32
CA SER A 146 9.32 22.37 -3.98
C SER A 146 9.37 21.23 -5.01
N GLY A 147 10.59 20.95 -5.52
CA GLY A 147 10.89 19.85 -6.46
C GLY A 147 10.75 18.44 -5.88
N GLY A 148 9.85 18.23 -4.92
CA GLY A 148 9.63 16.96 -4.24
C GLY A 148 8.17 16.63 -3.94
N SER A 149 7.19 17.39 -4.43
CA SER A 149 5.77 17.12 -4.16
C SER A 149 5.08 16.49 -5.37
N VAL A 150 4.27 15.45 -5.12
CA VAL A 150 3.47 14.75 -6.12
C VAL A 150 2.00 14.95 -5.79
N TRP A 151 1.17 15.28 -6.78
CA TRP A 151 -0.28 15.27 -6.62
C TRP A 151 -0.90 14.00 -7.19
N PHE A 152 -2.07 13.63 -6.66
CA PHE A 152 -2.92 12.58 -7.22
C PHE A 152 -4.33 13.15 -7.34
N ASN A 153 -4.82 13.33 -8.56
CA ASN A 153 -6.18 13.82 -8.78
C ASN A 153 -7.18 12.67 -8.68
N LYS A 154 -8.43 12.99 -8.33
CA LYS A 154 -9.53 12.02 -8.31
C LYS A 154 -9.87 11.45 -9.69
N ASP A 155 -9.68 12.26 -10.74
CA ASP A 155 -10.00 11.88 -12.12
C ASP A 155 -8.93 10.95 -12.72
N ASP A 156 -7.70 11.06 -12.22
CA ASP A 156 -6.68 10.05 -12.38
C ASP A 156 -7.14 8.87 -11.51
N LYS A 157 -7.34 7.67 -12.07
CA LYS A 157 -7.88 6.50 -11.33
C LYS A 157 -6.92 5.96 -10.25
N SER A 158 -6.05 6.80 -9.71
CA SER A 158 -5.04 6.56 -8.69
C SER A 158 -5.64 6.49 -7.29
N ILE A 159 -6.70 7.23 -6.97
CA ILE A 159 -7.37 7.12 -5.66
C ILE A 159 -8.36 5.95 -5.67
N LEU A 160 -8.09 4.89 -4.90
CA LEU A 160 -8.81 3.62 -5.00
C LEU A 160 -9.73 3.32 -3.81
N ASN A 161 -9.49 3.88 -2.61
CA ASN A 161 -10.44 3.78 -1.48
C ASN A 161 -11.30 5.06 -1.37
N PRO A 162 -12.46 5.15 -2.04
CA PRO A 162 -13.26 6.38 -2.15
C PRO A 162 -13.88 6.82 -0.83
N GLN A 163 -13.97 5.97 0.20
CA GLN A 163 -14.48 6.38 1.51
C GLN A 163 -13.45 7.19 2.30
N LEU A 164 -12.16 6.90 2.09
CA LEU A 164 -11.05 7.65 2.65
C LEU A 164 -10.78 8.97 1.92
N PHE A 165 -11.40 9.17 0.74
CA PHE A 165 -11.24 10.39 -0.06
C PHE A 165 -12.55 10.94 -0.61
N LYS A 166 -13.65 10.76 0.13
CA LYS A 166 -14.95 11.30 -0.26
C LYS A 166 -14.89 12.83 -0.20
N GLY A 167 -15.16 13.49 -1.32
CA GLY A 167 -15.09 14.96 -1.42
C GLY A 167 -13.67 15.51 -1.64
N ILE A 168 -12.68 14.64 -1.87
CA ILE A 168 -11.30 15.04 -2.11
C ILE A 168 -11.03 15.01 -3.61
N ASN A 169 -10.70 16.17 -4.17
CA ASN A 169 -10.40 16.30 -5.59
C ASN A 169 -8.93 16.00 -5.91
N ARG A 170 -8.04 16.23 -4.94
CA ARG A 170 -6.60 16.00 -5.06
C ARG A 170 -5.98 15.69 -3.70
N ILE A 171 -4.93 14.88 -3.69
CA ILE A 171 -4.04 14.64 -2.55
C ILE A 171 -2.67 15.16 -2.94
N LEU A 172 -1.99 15.91 -2.07
CA LEU A 172 -0.61 16.32 -2.24
C LEU A 172 0.27 15.51 -1.29
N ILE A 173 1.25 14.78 -1.84
CA ILE A 173 2.17 13.97 -1.05
C ILE A 173 3.58 14.43 -1.33
N SER A 174 4.32 14.77 -0.27
CA SER A 174 5.72 15.12 -0.39
C SER A 174 6.60 13.86 -0.37
N GLN A 175 7.51 13.78 -1.35
CA GLN A 175 8.56 12.78 -1.56
C GLN A 175 8.10 11.35 -1.29
N VAL A 176 7.51 10.72 -2.30
CA VAL A 176 6.78 9.48 -2.10
C VAL A 176 7.60 8.27 -2.55
N ASN A 177 8.02 7.45 -1.58
CA ASN A 177 8.51 6.11 -1.87
C ASN A 177 7.34 5.20 -2.24
N THR A 178 7.60 4.30 -3.18
CA THR A 178 6.63 3.28 -3.54
C THR A 178 6.54 2.21 -2.48
N VAL A 179 5.33 1.69 -2.33
CA VAL A 179 5.00 0.58 -1.47
C VAL A 179 4.67 -0.59 -2.36
N ASP A 180 5.55 -1.59 -2.32
CA ASP A 180 5.26 -2.92 -2.83
C ASP A 180 4.44 -3.63 -1.77
N TYR A 181 3.50 -4.46 -2.18
CA TYR A 181 2.71 -5.23 -1.25
C TYR A 181 2.43 -6.60 -1.80
N VAL A 182 2.51 -7.61 -0.94
CA VAL A 182 2.11 -8.99 -1.23
C VAL A 182 0.71 -9.20 -0.60
N GLY A 183 -0.10 -10.12 -1.12
CA GLY A 183 -1.31 -10.57 -0.41
C GLY A 183 -2.45 -9.55 -0.19
N ASP A 184 -2.86 -9.37 1.07
CA ASP A 184 -4.17 -8.89 1.58
C ASP A 184 -4.30 -7.36 1.75
N VAL A 185 -3.39 -6.61 1.14
CA VAL A 185 -3.23 -5.17 1.31
C VAL A 185 -3.98 -4.40 0.20
N PHE A 186 -4.80 -3.43 0.57
CA PHE A 186 -5.60 -2.58 -0.33
C PHE A 186 -4.85 -1.27 -0.65
N PRO A 187 -4.57 -0.93 -1.92
CA PRO A 187 -4.01 0.36 -2.28
C PRO A 187 -5.00 1.48 -2.02
N ILE A 188 -4.62 2.44 -1.19
CA ILE A 188 -5.36 3.68 -0.95
C ILE A 188 -5.15 4.63 -2.13
N VAL A 189 -3.89 4.78 -2.54
CA VAL A 189 -3.46 5.55 -3.70
C VAL A 189 -2.49 4.71 -4.53
N GLN A 190 -2.89 4.35 -5.75
CA GLN A 190 -2.08 3.67 -6.76
C GLN A 190 -1.38 4.69 -7.66
N ILE A 191 -0.20 4.35 -8.17
CA ILE A 191 0.48 5.12 -9.21
C ILE A 191 -0.35 5.06 -10.49
N GLY A 192 -0.77 6.23 -10.98
CA GLY A 192 -1.55 6.36 -12.21
C GLY A 192 -0.68 6.47 -13.46
N PRO A 193 -1.29 6.45 -14.66
CA PRO A 193 -0.56 6.51 -15.94
C PRO A 193 0.18 7.84 -16.19
N THR A 194 -0.11 8.87 -15.39
CA THR A 194 0.53 10.20 -15.42
C THR A 194 1.79 10.28 -14.54
N HIS A 195 2.13 9.19 -13.86
CA HIS A 195 3.20 9.10 -12.88
C HIS A 195 4.16 7.98 -13.27
N PHE A 196 5.44 8.17 -12.96
CA PHE A 196 6.50 7.20 -13.25
C PHE A 196 7.25 6.79 -11.99
N GLU A 197 7.77 5.58 -11.98
CA GLU A 197 8.72 5.13 -10.95
C GLU A 197 10.14 5.44 -11.39
N VAL A 198 10.92 6.03 -10.48
CA VAL A 198 12.36 6.25 -10.65
C VAL A 198 13.13 5.58 -9.51
N ASP A 199 14.29 4.98 -9.81
CA ASP A 199 15.18 4.41 -8.79
C ASP A 199 15.96 5.48 -8.02
N SER A 200 16.85 5.06 -7.11
CA SER A 200 17.70 5.98 -6.33
C SER A 200 18.68 6.81 -7.17
N GLY A 201 18.92 6.43 -8.43
CA GLY A 201 19.72 7.18 -9.40
C GLY A 201 18.87 7.97 -10.39
N ASP A 202 17.57 8.17 -10.09
CA ASP A 202 16.59 8.87 -10.91
C ASP A 202 16.35 8.23 -12.29
N ASN A 203 16.64 6.93 -12.47
CA ASN A 203 16.36 6.21 -13.71
C ASN A 203 14.95 5.63 -13.70
N LEU A 204 14.27 5.70 -14.84
CA LEU A 204 12.94 5.11 -15.00
C LEU A 204 12.99 3.58 -14.88
N VAL A 205 12.10 3.02 -14.05
CA VAL A 205 12.05 1.56 -13.81
C VAL A 205 10.75 0.96 -14.35
N ASN A 206 10.84 -0.21 -14.98
CA ASN A 206 9.68 -0.98 -15.45
C ASN A 206 9.28 -2.06 -14.43
N ARG A 207 7.98 -2.33 -14.28
CA ARG A 207 7.41 -3.35 -13.36
C ARG A 207 6.97 -4.64 -14.05
N PRO A 208 6.87 -5.75 -13.29
CA PRO A 208 6.18 -6.97 -13.73
C PRO A 208 4.71 -6.73 -14.12
N LEU A 209 4.17 -7.60 -14.99
CA LEU A 209 2.77 -7.54 -15.44
C LEU A 209 1.79 -7.77 -14.28
N GLY A 210 0.78 -6.90 -14.16
CA GLY A 210 -0.29 -7.04 -13.16
C GLY A 210 0.11 -6.68 -11.73
N ASP A 211 1.33 -6.18 -11.53
CA ASP A 211 1.76 -5.62 -10.25
C ASP A 211 1.33 -4.14 -10.18
N ARG A 212 0.78 -3.72 -9.05
CA ARG A 212 0.19 -2.38 -8.87
C ARG A 212 0.97 -1.63 -7.80
N ALA A 213 1.80 -0.67 -8.18
CA ALA A 213 2.52 0.16 -7.22
C ALA A 213 1.59 1.14 -6.52
N ALA A 214 1.74 1.27 -5.21
CA ALA A 214 0.96 2.19 -4.40
C ALA A 214 1.87 3.12 -3.61
N VAL A 215 1.38 4.30 -3.29
CA VAL A 215 2.04 5.24 -2.39
C VAL A 215 1.41 5.28 -1.01
N ALA A 216 0.18 4.79 -0.91
CA ALA A 216 -0.49 4.56 0.33
C ALA A 216 -1.28 3.26 0.25
N VAL A 217 -1.27 2.49 1.33
CA VAL A 217 -1.97 1.22 1.43
C VAL A 217 -2.70 1.09 2.76
N GLU A 218 -3.79 0.35 2.75
CA GLU A 218 -4.57 -0.05 3.90
C GLU A 218 -4.49 -1.57 4.02
N ARG A 219 -4.19 -2.10 5.21
CA ARG A 219 -4.38 -3.53 5.48
C ARG A 219 -5.46 -3.72 6.52
N ARG A 220 -6.35 -4.68 6.27
CA ARG A 220 -7.30 -5.20 7.25
C ARG A 220 -7.12 -6.72 7.36
N THR A 221 -6.95 -7.23 8.57
CA THR A 221 -6.78 -8.67 8.82
C THR A 221 -8.11 -9.35 9.15
N ASP A 222 -8.09 -10.68 9.27
CA ASP A 222 -9.27 -11.50 9.59
C ASP A 222 -9.82 -11.25 11.02
N SER A 223 -9.12 -10.48 11.87
CA SER A 223 -9.56 -10.00 13.19
C SER A 223 -9.86 -8.49 13.25
N GLU A 224 -10.02 -7.85 12.07
CA GLU A 224 -10.56 -6.50 11.82
C GLU A 224 -9.89 -5.34 12.57
N PHE A 225 -8.69 -4.95 12.12
CA PHE A 225 -8.08 -3.65 12.43
C PHE A 225 -7.55 -2.98 11.14
N ALA A 226 -7.43 -1.67 11.13
CA ALA A 226 -6.87 -0.92 10.00
C ALA A 226 -5.39 -0.60 10.23
N ILE A 227 -4.54 -0.97 9.27
CA ILE A 227 -3.19 -0.40 9.13
C ILE A 227 -3.24 0.56 7.97
N VAL A 228 -2.98 1.84 8.19
CA VAL A 228 -2.78 2.80 7.11
C VAL A 228 -1.29 3.12 7.00
N ILE A 229 -0.72 2.88 5.82
CA ILE A 229 0.66 3.22 5.50
C ILE A 229 0.69 4.25 4.39
N CYS A 230 1.46 5.32 4.58
CA CYS A 230 1.53 6.41 3.62
C CYS A 230 2.90 7.10 3.59
N GLY A 231 3.14 7.87 2.53
CA GLY A 231 4.15 8.92 2.51
C GLY A 231 3.76 10.12 3.39
N GLU A 232 4.55 11.19 3.37
CA GLU A 232 4.30 12.35 4.22
C GLU A 232 3.21 13.26 3.64
N PHE A 233 2.00 13.13 4.17
CA PHE A 233 0.90 14.06 3.88
C PHE A 233 0.08 14.46 5.11
N SER A 234 0.33 13.85 6.28
CA SER A 234 -0.41 14.12 7.53
C SER A 234 0.37 14.92 8.57
N ARG A 235 1.63 15.29 8.27
CA ARG A 235 2.46 16.14 9.15
C ARG A 235 2.15 17.60 8.93
N ASP A 236 2.49 18.42 9.91
CA ASP A 236 2.43 19.86 9.78
C ASP A 236 3.37 20.32 8.63
N PRO A 237 2.92 21.26 7.78
CA PRO A 237 3.73 21.76 6.68
C PRO A 237 5.00 22.44 7.19
N VAL A 238 6.08 22.38 6.40
CA VAL A 238 7.38 22.96 6.77
C VAL A 238 7.94 23.80 5.64
N GLU A 239 8.35 25.02 5.97
CA GLU A 239 9.14 25.85 5.07
C GLU A 239 10.59 25.36 5.02
N THR A 240 11.12 25.20 3.81
CA THR A 240 12.51 24.81 3.56
C THR A 240 13.15 25.78 2.57
N LEU A 241 14.47 25.74 2.43
CA LEU A 241 15.20 26.49 1.41
C LEU A 241 14.72 26.16 -0.03
N GLY A 242 14.13 24.99 -0.24
CA GLY A 242 13.56 24.56 -1.53
C GLY A 242 12.08 24.88 -1.71
N GLY A 243 11.45 25.60 -0.78
CA GLY A 243 10.01 25.90 -0.76
C GLY A 243 9.26 25.17 0.35
N VAL A 244 7.94 25.15 0.25
CA VAL A 244 7.06 24.52 1.24
C VAL A 244 6.97 23.02 0.99
N VAL A 245 7.15 22.22 2.04
CA VAL A 245 6.79 20.81 2.08
C VAL A 245 5.35 20.71 2.56
N HIS A 246 4.46 20.26 1.67
CA HIS A 246 3.03 20.14 1.95
C HIS A 246 2.74 19.09 3.03
N GLY A 247 1.58 19.22 3.66
CA GLY A 247 1.23 18.42 4.80
C GLY A 247 -0.28 18.35 5.02
N ILE A 248 -0.66 18.32 6.29
CA ILE A 248 -2.04 18.15 6.71
C ILE A 248 -2.97 19.27 6.25
N ASP A 249 -2.46 20.49 6.06
CA ASP A 249 -3.29 21.64 5.66
C ASP A 249 -3.90 21.44 4.27
N GLU A 250 -3.13 20.89 3.33
CA GLU A 250 -3.63 20.58 1.99
C GLU A 250 -4.42 19.26 1.92
N ASN A 251 -4.27 18.40 2.92
CA ASN A 251 -4.80 17.04 2.95
C ASN A 251 -5.81 16.79 4.08
N GLU A 252 -6.33 17.85 4.71
CA GLU A 252 -7.07 17.75 5.99
C GLU A 252 -8.26 16.78 5.90
N VAL A 253 -9.03 16.84 4.80
CA VAL A 253 -10.19 15.96 4.60
C VAL A 253 -9.78 14.48 4.53
N ALA A 254 -8.64 14.18 3.90
CA ALA A 254 -8.14 12.80 3.79
C ALA A 254 -7.68 12.29 5.15
N VAL A 255 -6.93 13.13 5.87
CA VAL A 255 -6.44 12.82 7.20
C VAL A 255 -7.59 12.59 8.17
N ARG A 256 -8.61 13.45 8.17
CA ARG A 256 -9.84 13.25 8.96
C ARG A 256 -10.47 11.89 8.67
N GLN A 257 -10.69 11.55 7.40
CA GLN A 257 -11.32 10.29 7.01
C GLN A 257 -10.50 9.06 7.42
N ILE A 258 -9.17 9.13 7.33
CA ILE A 258 -8.26 8.10 7.85
C ILE A 258 -8.40 7.95 9.36
N LEU A 259 -8.40 9.05 10.12
CA LEU A 259 -8.56 9.02 11.58
C LEU A 259 -9.91 8.39 11.98
N PHE A 260 -11.00 8.77 11.33
CA PHE A 260 -12.32 8.16 11.55
C PHE A 260 -12.32 6.65 11.26
N GLN A 261 -11.61 6.18 10.24
CA GLN A 261 -11.56 4.75 9.93
C GLN A 261 -10.69 3.97 10.92
N ILE A 262 -9.58 4.54 11.37
CA ILE A 262 -8.77 3.97 12.46
C ILE A 262 -9.62 3.88 13.74
N ASP A 263 -10.39 4.92 14.03
CA ASP A 263 -11.28 4.97 15.18
C ASP A 263 -12.37 3.89 15.11
N GLN A 264 -13.06 3.77 13.97
CA GLN A 264 -14.10 2.76 13.76
C GLN A 264 -13.56 1.33 13.72
N ALA A 265 -12.34 1.15 13.18
CA ALA A 265 -11.70 -0.15 13.16
C ALA A 265 -11.40 -0.66 14.58
N ALA A 266 -11.27 0.22 15.57
CA ALA A 266 -11.19 -0.20 16.97
C ALA A 266 -12.51 -0.81 17.51
N ASP A 267 -13.64 -0.66 16.80
CA ASP A 267 -14.99 -0.93 17.32
C ASP A 267 -15.86 -1.95 16.50
N ALA A 268 -15.35 -2.60 15.42
CA ALA A 268 -15.91 -3.61 14.45
C ALA A 268 -17.37 -4.19 14.59
N PRO A 269 -18.16 -4.58 13.52
CA PRO A 269 -17.69 -5.28 12.28
C PRO A 269 -18.48 -5.14 10.93
N ASP A 270 -17.78 -5.29 9.79
CA ASP A 270 -18.16 -5.92 8.48
C ASP A 270 -17.31 -5.33 7.32
N ASN A 271 -16.54 -6.19 6.64
CA ASN A 271 -15.47 -5.76 5.74
C ASN A 271 -15.38 -6.55 4.40
N ARG A 272 -16.50 -7.11 3.93
CA ARG A 272 -16.54 -7.96 2.72
C ARG A 272 -15.97 -7.33 1.44
N ALA A 273 -16.12 -6.03 1.26
CA ALA A 273 -15.58 -5.32 0.10
C ALA A 273 -14.06 -5.40 0.02
N VAL A 274 -13.39 -5.31 1.16
CA VAL A 274 -11.93 -5.40 1.24
C VAL A 274 -11.47 -6.83 1.01
N ILE A 275 -12.17 -7.82 1.59
CA ILE A 275 -11.90 -9.25 1.31
C ILE A 275 -12.01 -9.52 -0.20
N ALA A 276 -13.05 -9.00 -0.85
CA ALA A 276 -13.24 -9.17 -2.30
C ALA A 276 -12.11 -8.56 -3.12
N PHE A 277 -11.69 -7.33 -2.78
CA PHE A 277 -10.55 -6.69 -3.42
C PHE A 277 -9.26 -7.50 -3.23
N ARG A 278 -8.99 -7.95 -2.02
CA ARG A 278 -7.82 -8.75 -1.65
C ARG A 278 -7.71 -10.03 -2.49
N GLU A 279 -8.79 -10.81 -2.54
CA GLU A 279 -8.82 -12.08 -3.28
C GLU A 279 -8.66 -11.81 -4.79
N PHE A 280 -9.24 -10.70 -5.27
CA PHE A 280 -9.12 -10.29 -6.67
C PHE A 280 -7.70 -9.84 -7.02
N SER A 281 -7.04 -9.07 -6.17
CA SER A 281 -5.66 -8.61 -6.37
C SER A 281 -4.66 -9.76 -6.31
N LYS A 282 -4.91 -10.78 -5.46
CA LYS A 282 -4.16 -12.05 -5.50
C LYS A 282 -4.35 -12.76 -6.84
N LEU A 283 -5.58 -12.81 -7.34
CA LEU A 283 -5.90 -13.44 -8.62
C LEU A 283 -5.24 -12.73 -9.81
N GLU A 284 -5.35 -11.39 -9.88
CA GLU A 284 -4.77 -10.60 -10.97
C GLU A 284 -3.24 -10.78 -11.03
N ARG A 285 -2.56 -10.72 -9.88
CA ARG A 285 -1.11 -10.95 -9.80
C ARG A 285 -0.69 -12.38 -10.11
N ALA A 286 -1.40 -13.37 -9.58
CA ALA A 286 -1.13 -14.78 -9.89
C ALA A 286 -1.28 -15.04 -11.40
N LEU A 287 -2.27 -14.42 -12.04
CA LEU A 287 -2.50 -14.52 -13.47
C LEU A 287 -1.40 -13.83 -14.27
N GLY A 288 -1.01 -12.60 -13.89
CA GLY A 288 0.11 -11.88 -14.49
C GLY A 288 1.42 -12.65 -14.38
N SER A 289 1.72 -13.18 -13.19
CA SER A 289 2.91 -14.01 -12.92
C SER A 289 2.94 -15.27 -13.77
N LEU A 290 1.81 -15.99 -13.87
CA LEU A 290 1.67 -17.17 -14.72
C LEU A 290 1.98 -16.84 -16.19
N ILE A 291 1.38 -15.77 -16.71
CA ILE A 291 1.56 -15.31 -18.09
C ILE A 291 3.02 -14.93 -18.33
N GLN A 292 3.57 -14.05 -17.49
CA GLN A 292 4.92 -13.54 -17.63
C GLN A 292 5.95 -14.68 -17.60
N SER A 293 5.87 -15.56 -16.59
CA SER A 293 6.81 -16.67 -16.45
C SER A 293 6.78 -17.61 -17.66
N ARG A 294 5.60 -17.92 -18.22
CA ARG A 294 5.53 -18.79 -19.40
C ARG A 294 6.03 -18.12 -20.67
N LEU A 295 5.63 -16.86 -20.90
CA LEU A 295 6.00 -16.14 -22.12
C LEU A 295 7.48 -15.76 -22.15
N VAL A 296 8.09 -15.46 -21.00
CA VAL A 296 9.55 -15.23 -20.92
C VAL A 296 10.33 -16.46 -21.36
N LEU A 297 9.90 -17.67 -20.94
CA LEU A 297 10.53 -18.91 -21.40
C LEU A 297 10.38 -19.11 -22.90
N GLU A 298 9.17 -18.88 -23.42
CA GLU A 298 8.86 -19.10 -24.85
C GLU A 298 9.58 -18.09 -25.75
N ALA A 299 9.68 -16.83 -25.30
CA ALA A 299 10.26 -15.74 -26.08
C ALA A 299 11.76 -15.92 -26.35
N ASN A 300 12.49 -16.67 -25.52
CA ASN A 300 13.90 -17.04 -25.74
C ASN A 300 14.81 -15.86 -26.18
N GLY A 301 14.67 -14.71 -25.50
CA GLY A 301 15.44 -13.49 -25.80
C GLY A 301 14.69 -12.43 -26.62
N GLU A 302 13.56 -12.79 -27.23
CA GLU A 302 12.65 -11.82 -27.85
C GLU A 302 11.82 -11.06 -26.79
N PRO A 303 11.33 -9.86 -27.10
CA PRO A 303 10.43 -9.15 -26.20
C PRO A 303 9.11 -9.90 -26.02
N ILE A 304 8.68 -10.09 -24.76
CA ILE A 304 7.44 -10.82 -24.43
C ILE A 304 6.17 -10.21 -25.05
N HIS A 305 6.21 -8.93 -25.41
CA HIS A 305 5.07 -8.23 -26.00
C HIS A 305 4.77 -8.71 -27.43
N SER A 306 5.67 -9.47 -28.08
CA SER A 306 5.38 -10.15 -29.35
C SER A 306 4.20 -11.13 -29.25
N TYR A 307 3.93 -11.64 -28.05
CA TYR A 307 2.79 -12.52 -27.75
C TYR A 307 1.52 -11.76 -27.35
N PHE A 308 1.56 -10.43 -27.30
CA PHE A 308 0.43 -9.64 -26.83
C PHE A 308 -0.53 -9.35 -27.99
N PRO A 309 -1.85 -9.46 -27.77
CA PRO A 309 -2.85 -9.01 -28.72
C PRO A 309 -2.65 -7.52 -29.06
N GLU A 310 -2.94 -7.10 -30.30
CA GLU A 310 -2.76 -5.71 -30.75
C GLU A 310 -3.44 -4.68 -29.82
N ARG A 311 -4.62 -5.02 -29.31
CA ARG A 311 -5.34 -4.19 -28.33
C ARG A 311 -4.55 -3.99 -27.04
N VAL A 312 -3.89 -5.03 -26.54
CA VAL A 312 -3.10 -4.96 -25.31
C VAL A 312 -1.85 -4.13 -25.55
N LEU A 313 -1.17 -4.32 -26.69
CA LEU A 313 -0.03 -3.50 -27.09
C LEU A 313 -0.37 -2.02 -27.10
N LYS A 314 -1.52 -1.63 -27.66
CA LYS A 314 -1.99 -0.24 -27.65
C LYS A 314 -2.23 0.29 -26.23
N ASN A 315 -2.72 -0.54 -25.31
CA ASN A 315 -3.02 -0.15 -23.93
C ASN A 315 -1.76 -0.03 -23.06
N THR A 316 -0.72 -0.81 -23.37
CA THR A 316 0.53 -0.84 -22.60
C THR A 316 1.62 0.03 -23.20
N PHE A 317 1.47 0.53 -24.42
CA PHE A 317 2.43 1.44 -25.03
C PHE A 317 2.20 2.88 -24.56
N THR A 318 3.17 3.42 -23.83
CA THR A 318 3.17 4.80 -23.35
C THR A 318 4.55 5.43 -23.53
N GLU A 319 4.59 6.67 -24.01
CA GLU A 319 5.82 7.45 -24.15
C GLU A 319 6.99 6.73 -24.88
N GLY A 320 6.68 5.99 -25.95
CA GLY A 320 7.70 5.34 -26.76
C GLY A 320 8.21 4.00 -26.21
N ARG A 321 7.65 3.51 -25.09
CA ARG A 321 7.99 2.21 -24.48
C ARG A 321 6.75 1.42 -24.07
N TYR A 322 6.91 0.12 -23.85
CA TYR A 322 5.86 -0.71 -23.27
C TYR A 322 5.97 -0.71 -21.75
N ASP A 323 4.90 -0.25 -21.10
CA ASP A 323 4.66 -0.40 -19.67
C ASP A 323 3.60 -1.49 -19.44
N TYR A 324 4.09 -2.63 -19.01
CA TYR A 324 3.30 -3.82 -18.75
C TYR A 324 2.39 -3.70 -17.52
N SER A 325 2.65 -2.78 -16.59
CA SER A 325 1.78 -2.56 -15.43
C SER A 325 0.40 -2.03 -15.83
N LEU A 326 0.30 -1.42 -17.01
CA LEU A 326 -0.96 -0.90 -17.57
C LEU A 326 -1.89 -2.00 -18.08
N ALA A 327 -1.40 -3.24 -18.23
CA ALA A 327 -2.23 -4.38 -18.62
C ALA A 327 -3.20 -4.74 -17.49
N ASN A 328 -4.47 -4.42 -17.68
CA ASN A 328 -5.49 -4.66 -16.67
C ASN A 328 -6.00 -6.12 -16.74
N TYR A 329 -6.74 -6.60 -15.73
CA TYR A 329 -7.26 -7.97 -15.70
C TYR A 329 -7.91 -8.49 -17.00
N SER A 330 -8.67 -7.67 -17.75
CA SER A 330 -9.24 -8.11 -19.02
C SER A 330 -8.20 -8.31 -20.12
N ASP A 331 -7.13 -7.51 -20.10
CA ASP A 331 -5.99 -7.70 -21.00
C ASP A 331 -5.26 -9.00 -20.66
N LEU A 332 -5.06 -9.31 -19.36
CA LEU A 332 -4.47 -10.58 -18.90
C LEU A 332 -5.29 -11.80 -19.38
N ILE A 333 -6.63 -11.75 -19.27
CA ILE A 333 -7.51 -12.80 -19.80
C ILE A 333 -7.31 -12.96 -21.31
N LEU A 334 -7.16 -11.87 -22.05
CA LEU A 334 -6.98 -11.89 -23.50
C LEU A 334 -5.64 -12.52 -23.88
N ILE A 335 -4.53 -12.11 -23.24
CA ILE A 335 -3.20 -12.69 -23.45
C ILE A 335 -3.23 -14.20 -23.19
N LEU A 336 -3.79 -14.64 -22.05
CA LEU A 336 -3.92 -16.06 -21.71
C LEU A 336 -4.74 -16.81 -22.77
N SER A 337 -5.85 -16.24 -23.21
CA SER A 337 -6.76 -16.87 -24.16
C SER A 337 -6.14 -17.02 -25.56
N GLU A 338 -5.44 -15.99 -26.06
CA GLU A 338 -4.83 -16.04 -27.39
C GLU A 338 -3.62 -16.99 -27.43
N ASN A 339 -2.87 -17.06 -26.33
CA ASN A 339 -1.72 -17.94 -26.19
C ASN A 339 -2.04 -19.29 -25.52
N TRP A 340 -3.31 -19.71 -25.51
CA TRP A 340 -3.79 -20.85 -24.70
C TRP A 340 -2.99 -22.15 -24.89
N HIS A 341 -2.49 -22.41 -26.10
CA HIS A 341 -1.69 -23.59 -26.40
C HIS A 341 -0.43 -23.71 -25.52
N LEU A 342 0.13 -22.58 -25.08
CA LEU A 342 1.28 -22.54 -24.16
C LEU A 342 0.90 -22.83 -22.70
N PHE A 343 -0.38 -22.63 -22.34
CA PHE A 343 -0.87 -22.73 -20.97
C PHE A 343 -1.69 -24.00 -20.72
N SER A 344 -2.27 -24.59 -21.76
CA SER A 344 -3.16 -25.74 -21.65
C SER A 344 -2.59 -26.93 -20.87
N PRO A 345 -1.28 -27.26 -20.90
CA PRO A 345 -0.74 -28.36 -20.11
C PRO A 345 -0.86 -28.17 -18.59
N PHE A 346 -1.01 -26.92 -18.12
CA PHE A 346 -1.02 -26.59 -16.69
C PHE A 346 -2.43 -26.49 -16.09
N PHE A 347 -3.47 -26.49 -16.93
CA PHE A 347 -4.87 -26.41 -16.49
C PHE A 347 -5.60 -27.74 -16.71
N ASP A 348 -6.27 -28.25 -15.68
CA ASP A 348 -7.16 -29.44 -15.78
C ASP A 348 -8.52 -29.15 -16.41
N ILE A 349 -8.72 -27.93 -16.92
CA ILE A 349 -9.99 -27.48 -17.45
C ILE A 349 -9.80 -26.89 -18.85
N SER A 350 -10.86 -26.96 -19.66
CA SER A 350 -10.83 -26.44 -21.03
C SER A 350 -10.65 -24.92 -21.06
N LYS A 351 -10.10 -24.42 -22.18
CA LYS A 351 -10.02 -22.98 -22.52
C LYS A 351 -11.34 -22.25 -22.27
N SER A 352 -12.46 -22.86 -22.67
CA SER A 352 -13.79 -22.28 -22.50
C SER A 352 -14.18 -22.14 -21.03
N LYS A 353 -13.89 -23.14 -20.19
CA LYS A 353 -14.21 -23.12 -18.75
C LYS A 353 -13.36 -22.10 -17.99
N ILE A 354 -12.04 -22.06 -18.22
CA ILE A 354 -11.18 -21.07 -17.55
C ILE A 354 -11.53 -19.65 -18.00
N LYS A 355 -11.76 -19.42 -19.30
CA LYS A 355 -12.15 -18.12 -19.83
C LYS A 355 -13.48 -17.66 -19.24
N ALA A 356 -14.46 -18.57 -19.12
CA ALA A 356 -15.74 -18.27 -18.47
C ALA A 356 -15.56 -17.91 -16.99
N ALA A 357 -14.76 -18.68 -16.24
CA ALA A 357 -14.48 -18.42 -14.82
C ALA A 357 -13.86 -17.02 -14.61
N LEU A 358 -12.80 -16.69 -15.35
CA LEU A 358 -12.14 -15.38 -15.26
C LEU A 358 -13.03 -14.23 -15.79
N SER A 359 -13.73 -14.45 -16.91
CA SER A 359 -14.62 -13.41 -17.48
C SER A 359 -15.83 -13.11 -16.60
N SER A 360 -16.34 -14.09 -15.85
CA SER A 360 -17.46 -13.89 -14.90
C SER A 360 -17.12 -12.89 -13.79
N ILE A 361 -15.84 -12.82 -13.41
CA ILE A 361 -15.33 -11.82 -12.45
C ILE A 361 -15.24 -10.46 -13.14
N ASN A 362 -14.72 -10.43 -14.37
CA ASN A 362 -14.57 -9.21 -15.16
C ASN A 362 -15.89 -8.46 -15.41
N PHE A 363 -16.95 -9.18 -15.78
CA PHE A 363 -18.28 -8.61 -16.03
C PHE A 363 -19.16 -8.51 -14.77
N GLY A 364 -18.70 -9.04 -13.63
CA GLY A 364 -19.37 -9.00 -12.34
C GLY A 364 -18.59 -8.21 -11.30
N PRO A 365 -18.07 -8.84 -10.22
CA PRO A 365 -17.49 -8.16 -9.07
C PRO A 365 -16.33 -7.22 -9.41
N ARG A 366 -15.53 -7.51 -10.46
CA ARG A 366 -14.41 -6.64 -10.85
C ARG A 366 -14.86 -5.20 -11.07
N ARG A 367 -16.02 -4.96 -11.68
CA ARG A 367 -16.49 -3.60 -11.97
C ARG A 367 -16.62 -2.77 -10.70
N HIS A 368 -17.03 -3.40 -9.61
CA HIS A 368 -17.19 -2.78 -8.29
C HIS A 368 -15.88 -2.78 -7.49
N ILE A 369 -15.01 -3.76 -7.69
CA ILE A 369 -13.65 -3.84 -7.08
C ILE A 369 -12.69 -2.81 -7.68
N ALA A 370 -12.68 -2.67 -9.01
CA ALA A 370 -11.81 -1.76 -9.74
C ALA A 370 -12.31 -0.31 -9.68
N HIS A 371 -13.59 -0.10 -9.33
CA HIS A 371 -14.19 1.22 -9.14
C HIS A 371 -15.04 1.25 -7.88
N PRO A 372 -14.44 1.26 -6.68
CA PRO A 372 -15.22 1.22 -5.44
C PRO A 372 -16.13 2.44 -5.28
N HIS A 373 -15.83 3.58 -5.92
CA HIS A 373 -16.72 4.74 -5.96
C HIS A 373 -18.04 4.40 -6.67
N LYS A 374 -17.96 3.61 -7.73
CA LYS A 374 -19.12 3.11 -8.45
C LYS A 374 -19.88 2.07 -7.63
N ALA A 375 -19.17 1.20 -6.90
CA ALA A 375 -19.80 0.27 -5.96
C ALA A 375 -20.61 1.00 -4.89
N LEU A 376 -20.09 2.10 -4.35
CA LEU A 376 -20.80 2.91 -3.37
C LEU A 376 -22.05 3.58 -3.95
N LEU A 377 -21.93 4.20 -5.13
CA LEU A 377 -23.08 4.83 -5.81
C LEU A 377 -24.16 3.80 -6.17
N ASP A 378 -23.74 2.60 -6.54
CA ASP A 378 -24.63 1.48 -6.88
C ASP A 378 -25.13 0.74 -5.60
N GLU A 379 -24.80 1.22 -4.39
CA GLU A 379 -25.06 0.58 -3.08
C GLU A 379 -24.69 -0.92 -3.05
N TYR A 380 -23.64 -1.27 -3.80
CA TYR A 380 -23.23 -2.65 -4.03
C TYR A 380 -22.53 -3.23 -2.80
N LYS A 381 -23.23 -4.11 -2.09
CA LYS A 381 -22.63 -4.95 -1.04
C LYS A 381 -22.12 -6.23 -1.67
N PHE A 382 -20.82 -6.51 -1.51
CA PHE A 382 -20.23 -7.74 -2.02
C PHE A 382 -20.89 -8.97 -1.39
N PRO A 383 -21.65 -9.76 -2.17
CA PRO A 383 -22.23 -10.98 -1.66
C PRO A 383 -21.16 -12.08 -1.56
N GLU A 384 -21.38 -13.06 -0.69
CA GLU A 384 -20.51 -14.23 -0.56
C GLU A 384 -20.31 -14.95 -1.91
N SER A 385 -21.33 -14.94 -2.78
CA SER A 385 -21.25 -15.51 -4.12
C SER A 385 -20.14 -14.89 -4.98
N ASP A 386 -19.79 -13.62 -4.78
CA ASP A 386 -18.69 -13.00 -5.52
C ASP A 386 -17.33 -13.42 -4.97
N LEU A 387 -17.21 -13.51 -3.65
CA LEU A 387 -16.01 -14.04 -2.99
C LEU A 387 -15.73 -15.47 -3.45
N ILE A 388 -16.76 -16.32 -3.54
CA ILE A 388 -16.64 -17.70 -4.04
C ILE A 388 -16.14 -17.71 -5.50
N LYS A 389 -16.66 -16.85 -6.38
CA LYS A 389 -16.20 -16.78 -7.78
C LYS A 389 -14.72 -16.40 -7.86
N ILE A 390 -14.32 -15.37 -7.12
CA ILE A 390 -12.94 -14.85 -7.10
C ILE A 390 -11.99 -15.92 -6.56
N ARG A 391 -12.31 -16.53 -5.41
CA ARG A 391 -11.50 -17.61 -4.80
C ARG A 391 -11.39 -18.82 -5.72
N SER A 392 -12.50 -19.23 -6.35
CA SER A 392 -12.49 -20.37 -7.28
C SER A 392 -11.55 -20.11 -8.47
N ALA A 393 -11.59 -18.91 -9.05
CA ALA A 393 -10.67 -18.53 -10.12
C ALA A 393 -9.22 -18.44 -9.63
N LEU A 394 -8.99 -17.89 -8.44
CA LEU A 394 -7.66 -17.80 -7.81
C LEU A 394 -7.05 -19.20 -7.63
N THR A 395 -7.81 -20.15 -7.11
CA THR A 395 -7.37 -21.55 -6.94
C THR A 395 -6.97 -22.18 -8.28
N LEU A 396 -7.74 -21.95 -9.35
CA LEU A 396 -7.41 -22.47 -10.69
C LEU A 396 -6.09 -21.90 -11.21
N VAL A 397 -5.89 -20.59 -11.09
CA VAL A 397 -4.68 -19.91 -11.56
C VAL A 397 -3.45 -20.30 -10.73
N LEU A 398 -3.56 -20.32 -9.39
CA LEU A 398 -2.47 -20.75 -8.52
C LEU A 398 -2.09 -22.22 -8.74
N SER A 399 -3.07 -23.09 -8.97
CA SER A 399 -2.79 -24.50 -9.28
C SER A 399 -2.01 -24.64 -10.59
N ALA A 400 -2.41 -23.91 -11.64
CA ALA A 400 -1.67 -23.89 -12.90
C ALA A 400 -0.26 -23.32 -12.73
N TYR A 401 -0.12 -22.22 -12.00
CA TYR A 401 1.19 -21.61 -11.69
C TYR A 401 2.11 -22.59 -10.95
N ASN A 402 1.61 -23.27 -9.94
CA ASN A 402 2.37 -24.25 -9.17
C ASN A 402 2.79 -25.47 -9.99
N ARG A 403 2.00 -25.88 -10.98
CA ARG A 403 2.35 -26.97 -11.92
C ARG A 403 3.35 -26.56 -12.99
N MET A 404 3.34 -25.28 -13.36
CA MET A 404 4.31 -24.71 -14.28
C MET A 404 5.66 -24.50 -13.59
N LYS A 405 5.68 -24.19 -12.29
CA LYS A 405 6.91 -23.86 -11.54
C LYS A 405 8.06 -24.88 -11.66
N PRO A 406 7.84 -26.22 -11.68
CA PRO A 406 8.90 -27.21 -11.90
C PRO A 406 9.46 -27.24 -13.33
N THR A 407 8.83 -26.54 -14.28
CA THR A 407 9.24 -26.44 -15.69
C THR A 407 9.89 -25.08 -16.01
N LEU A 408 9.90 -24.16 -15.04
CA LEU A 408 10.72 -22.94 -15.01
C LEU A 408 12.08 -23.28 -14.42
#